data_AF-A0AAN6E066-F1
#
_entry.id   AF-A0AAN6E066-F1
#
_cell.length_a   1.000
_cell.length_b   1.000
_cell.length_c   1.000
_cell.angle_alpha   90.00
_cell.angle_beta   90.00
_cell.angle_gamma   90.00
#
_symmetry.space_group_name_H-M   'P 1'
#
loop_
_entity.id
_entity.type
_entity.pdbx_description
1 polymer ?
#
loop_
_entity_poly.entity_id
_entity_poly.type
_entity_poly.pdbx_seq_one_letter_code
_entity_poly.pdbx_strand_id
1 'polypeptide(L)'
;MASSTLRRSAHATMNTLSSASTAALNLPSTYANYVAHNASAVSNVEQSLRSLTYLLPGARFHDAEIASESVHTFVQLLSIYHDHLLKKRASLLALSPTVLKSKVVKLQNPKPSLHARYTTFWTTSSSLYSKIATLMKIAQYTELLWEMVARRRGGEKTRWRVVVLLESFKAICRLLLMRLTNSRPLVSPPMPLREDFAPVEAEGEEEDELQALRADNGDSFDVKTALGEAGVPTPPMSDSGNGKPSASSLSISEPYSMPRTGFTLPTLPTPETVSSYLLNHVLTADDVKPAKQLLHQLTTLRGQAAEIMYILRPVVYALMMQRVARSYGYEGTKWKRHWTPWLVGFAMEYFARQMAKADLAARVPGGARNGLSALERDELKKRGWSLAWWGMRGAFYENVTKKWIHGVADSLKGRPLIDLAGTVVEEYEYLWGNYYFSTSTM
;
A
#
# COMPACT_ATOMS: atom_id res chain seq x y z
N MET A 1 40.28 -6.61 57.21
CA MET A 1 39.01 -5.95 56.81
C MET A 1 38.93 -5.52 55.34
N ALA A 2 40.04 -5.37 54.59
CA ALA A 2 40.01 -4.92 53.19
C ALA A 2 39.57 -5.99 52.15
N SER A 3 39.65 -7.28 52.45
CA SER A 3 39.28 -8.36 51.50
C SER A 3 37.75 -8.55 51.38
N SER A 4 36.97 -8.24 52.43
CA SER A 4 35.51 -8.40 52.41
C SER A 4 34.81 -7.27 51.66
N THR A 5 35.36 -6.06 51.65
CA THR A 5 34.84 -4.92 50.90
C THR A 5 35.06 -5.08 49.39
N LEU A 6 36.22 -5.61 48.98
CA LEU A 6 36.52 -5.96 47.58
C LEU A 6 35.64 -7.11 47.06
N ARG A 7 35.34 -8.12 47.89
CA ARG A 7 34.39 -9.18 47.51
C ARG A 7 32.95 -8.65 47.36
N ARG A 8 32.52 -7.74 48.25
CA ARG A 8 31.19 -7.13 48.17
C ARG A 8 31.04 -6.22 46.95
N SER A 9 32.07 -5.46 46.57
CA SER A 9 32.03 -4.65 45.34
C SER A 9 32.07 -5.51 44.06
N ALA A 10 32.84 -6.61 44.07
CA ALA A 10 32.82 -7.58 42.98
C ALA A 10 31.44 -8.26 42.83
N HIS A 11 30.81 -8.67 43.93
CA HIS A 11 29.45 -9.23 43.88
C HIS A 11 28.39 -8.19 43.45
N ALA A 12 28.52 -6.93 43.87
CA ALA A 12 27.62 -5.86 43.45
C ALA A 12 27.74 -5.57 41.95
N THR A 13 28.97 -5.54 41.41
CA THR A 13 29.21 -5.34 39.96
C THR A 13 28.79 -6.54 39.12
N MET A 14 28.93 -7.77 39.62
CA MET A 14 28.38 -8.96 38.97
C MET A 14 26.84 -8.95 38.95
N ASN A 15 26.20 -8.52 40.03
CA ASN A 15 24.75 -8.42 40.10
C ASN A 15 24.21 -7.33 39.16
N THR A 16 24.87 -6.17 39.03
CA THR A 16 24.47 -5.12 38.08
C THR A 16 24.72 -5.52 36.62
N LEU A 17 25.80 -6.25 36.31
CA LEU A 17 25.96 -6.84 34.98
C LEU A 17 24.90 -7.92 34.70
N SER A 18 24.52 -8.71 35.70
CA SER A 18 23.47 -9.73 35.55
C SER A 18 22.08 -9.12 35.36
N SER A 19 21.77 -8.00 36.01
CA SER A 19 20.50 -7.29 35.83
C SER A 19 20.45 -6.54 34.50
N ALA A 20 21.57 -5.93 34.08
CA ALA A 20 21.68 -5.28 32.77
C ALA A 20 21.58 -6.30 31.61
N SER A 21 22.20 -7.47 31.76
CA SER A 21 22.13 -8.55 30.76
C SER A 21 20.74 -9.18 30.70
N THR A 22 20.07 -9.43 31.84
CA THR A 22 18.68 -9.90 31.85
C THR A 22 17.71 -8.86 31.30
N ALA A 23 17.90 -7.56 31.58
CA ALA A 23 17.12 -6.48 30.98
C ALA A 23 17.33 -6.39 29.45
N ALA A 24 18.56 -6.53 28.98
CA ALA A 24 18.88 -6.57 27.55
C ALA A 24 18.27 -7.79 26.85
N LEU A 25 18.23 -8.96 27.51
CA LEU A 25 17.61 -10.18 27.00
C LEU A 25 16.07 -10.10 26.95
N ASN A 26 15.45 -9.38 27.90
CA ASN A 26 14.00 -9.18 27.95
C ASN A 26 13.51 -8.02 27.07
N LEU A 27 14.40 -7.11 26.66
CA LEU A 27 14.07 -5.94 25.84
C LEU A 27 13.27 -6.28 24.57
N PRO A 28 13.64 -7.32 23.78
CA PRO A 28 12.89 -7.66 22.57
C PRO A 28 11.48 -8.18 22.88
N SER A 29 11.31 -8.95 23.96
CA SER A 29 9.99 -9.45 24.38
C SER A 29 9.09 -8.35 24.96
N THR A 30 9.66 -7.40 25.70
CA THR A 30 8.94 -6.25 26.26
C THR A 30 8.50 -5.31 25.13
N TYR A 31 9.40 -5.01 24.19
CA TYR A 31 9.06 -4.25 22.98
C TYR A 31 7.97 -4.95 22.17
N ALA A 32 8.04 -6.28 22.05
CA ALA A 32 7.01 -7.05 21.37
C ALA A 32 5.63 -6.98 22.02
N ASN A 33 5.57 -6.96 23.36
CA ASN A 33 4.32 -6.77 24.09
C ASN A 33 3.78 -5.35 23.85
N TYR A 34 4.65 -4.34 23.89
CA TYR A 34 4.28 -2.95 23.65
C TYR A 34 3.73 -2.72 22.23
N VAL A 35 4.42 -3.21 21.20
CA VAL A 35 3.98 -3.07 19.80
C VAL A 35 2.68 -3.83 19.55
N ALA A 36 2.47 -4.99 20.19
CA ALA A 36 1.23 -5.74 20.06
C ALA A 36 0.04 -5.03 20.72
N HIS A 37 0.25 -4.37 21.86
CA HIS A 37 -0.80 -3.61 22.54
C HIS A 37 -1.14 -2.30 21.83
N ASN A 38 -0.15 -1.65 21.21
CA ASN A 38 -0.28 -0.33 20.61
C ASN A 38 -0.08 -0.36 19.09
N ALA A 39 -0.62 -1.38 18.41
CA ALA A 39 -0.37 -1.61 16.99
C ALA A 39 -0.85 -0.45 16.09
N SER A 40 -2.01 0.15 16.40
CA SER A 40 -2.53 1.32 15.69
C SER A 40 -1.64 2.55 15.86
N ALA A 41 -1.24 2.87 17.10
CA ALA A 41 -0.34 3.99 17.38
C ALA A 41 1.02 3.83 16.68
N VAL A 42 1.59 2.62 16.66
CA VAL A 42 2.84 2.33 15.93
C VAL A 42 2.65 2.52 14.43
N SER A 43 1.51 2.09 13.87
CA SER A 43 1.19 2.29 12.45
C SER A 43 1.07 3.78 12.10
N ASN A 44 0.41 4.57 12.94
CA ASN A 44 0.24 6.01 12.71
C ASN A 44 1.58 6.75 12.80
N VAL A 45 2.44 6.38 13.75
CA VAL A 45 3.80 6.93 13.84
C VAL A 45 4.63 6.52 12.62
N GLU A 46 4.51 5.27 12.16
CA GLU A 46 5.20 4.78 10.97
C GLU A 46 4.76 5.52 9.70
N GLN A 47 3.46 5.72 9.52
CA GLN A 47 2.90 6.50 8.41
C GLN A 47 3.29 7.97 8.48
N SER A 48 3.29 8.57 9.67
CA SER A 48 3.72 9.97 9.88
C SER A 48 5.21 10.16 9.59
N LEU A 49 6.05 9.20 10.00
CA LEU A 49 7.48 9.25 9.69
C LEU A 49 7.74 9.05 8.20
N ARG A 50 6.97 8.18 7.53
CA ARG A 50 7.04 8.03 6.07
C ARG A 50 6.66 9.32 5.36
N SER A 51 5.51 9.91 5.69
CA SER A 51 5.03 11.14 5.07
C SER A 51 6.00 12.31 5.33
N LEU A 52 6.52 12.43 6.56
CA LEU A 52 7.52 13.42 6.91
C LEU A 52 8.81 13.23 6.11
N THR A 53 9.23 12.00 5.85
CA THR A 53 10.44 11.75 5.04
C THR A 53 10.26 12.20 3.60
N TYR A 54 9.05 12.07 3.03
CA TYR A 54 8.73 12.59 1.70
C TYR A 54 8.58 14.12 1.64
N LEU A 55 8.30 14.76 2.79
CA LEU A 55 8.22 16.21 2.94
C LEU A 55 9.58 16.88 3.23
N LEU A 56 10.63 16.09 3.46
CA LEU A 56 12.01 16.56 3.55
C LEU A 56 12.84 16.26 2.27
N PRO A 57 12.43 16.65 1.04
CA PRO A 57 13.40 16.74 -0.03
C PRO A 57 14.46 17.76 0.38
N GLY A 58 15.72 17.32 0.37
CA GLY A 58 16.83 18.02 0.99
C GLY A 58 16.93 19.48 0.61
N ALA A 59 16.95 20.35 1.61
CA ALA A 59 17.36 21.74 1.49
C ALA A 59 18.72 21.82 0.78
N ARG A 60 18.73 22.01 -0.55
CA ARG A 60 19.85 22.36 -1.45
C ARG A 60 21.19 21.58 -1.34
N PHE A 61 21.35 20.60 -0.46
CA PHE A 61 22.63 19.92 -0.20
C PHE A 61 22.53 18.41 -0.47
N HIS A 62 23.42 17.92 -1.34
CA HIS A 62 23.54 16.50 -1.76
C HIS A 62 23.74 15.51 -0.59
N ASP A 63 24.24 15.96 0.58
CA ASP A 63 24.37 15.10 1.76
C ASP A 63 23.04 14.87 2.50
N ALA A 64 22.07 15.78 2.35
CA ALA A 64 20.73 15.64 2.95
C ALA A 64 19.88 14.58 2.23
N GLU A 65 20.12 14.35 0.94
CA GLU A 65 19.44 13.29 0.16
C GLU A 65 19.73 11.90 0.73
N ILE A 66 21.00 11.57 0.97
CA ILE A 66 21.37 10.25 1.50
C ILE A 66 20.85 10.08 2.93
N ALA A 67 20.88 11.15 3.73
CA ALA A 67 20.38 11.12 5.10
C ALA A 67 18.86 10.88 5.16
N SER A 68 18.07 11.63 4.40
CA SER A 68 16.61 11.45 4.32
C SER A 68 16.25 10.05 3.81
N GLU A 69 16.94 9.56 2.80
CA GLU A 69 16.72 8.20 2.27
C GLU A 69 17.15 7.12 3.26
N SER A 70 18.21 7.35 4.05
CA SER A 70 18.59 6.42 5.12
C SER A 70 17.53 6.32 6.21
N VAL A 71 16.89 7.44 6.58
CA VAL A 71 15.76 7.45 7.50
C VAL A 71 14.55 6.75 6.87
N HIS A 72 14.28 7.01 5.58
CA HIS A 72 13.20 6.39 4.85
C HIS A 72 13.32 4.86 4.83
N THR A 73 14.50 4.36 4.45
CA THR A 73 14.80 2.93 4.41
C THR A 73 14.76 2.31 5.81
N PHE A 74 15.25 3.02 6.84
CA PHE A 74 15.18 2.56 8.22
C PHE A 74 13.74 2.35 8.70
N VAL A 75 12.85 3.34 8.49
CA VAL A 75 11.43 3.25 8.86
C VAL A 75 10.75 2.09 8.13
N GLN A 76 11.08 1.88 6.85
CA GLN A 76 10.53 0.77 6.06
C GLN A 76 11.03 -0.60 6.52
N LEU A 77 12.30 -0.74 6.91
CA LEU A 77 12.83 -1.98 7.48
C LEU A 77 12.24 -2.25 8.87
N LEU A 78 12.03 -1.20 9.66
CA LEU A 78 11.38 -1.28 10.97
C LEU A 78 9.94 -1.78 10.85
N SER A 79 9.19 -1.29 9.85
CA SER A 79 7.85 -1.80 9.51
C SER A 79 7.84 -3.31 9.23
N ILE A 80 8.77 -3.79 8.40
CA ILE A 80 8.91 -5.22 8.12
C ILE A 80 9.22 -6.01 9.40
N TYR A 81 10.04 -5.45 10.29
CA TYR A 81 10.34 -6.07 11.58
C TYR A 81 9.11 -6.15 12.49
N HIS A 82 8.30 -5.10 12.56
CA HIS A 82 7.02 -5.12 13.28
C HIS A 82 6.07 -6.15 12.71
N ASP A 83 5.95 -6.26 11.39
CA ASP A 83 5.11 -7.29 10.74
C ASP A 83 5.56 -8.70 11.09
N HIS A 84 6.87 -8.95 11.11
CA HIS A 84 7.44 -10.23 11.54
C HIS A 84 7.09 -10.53 13.01
N LEU A 85 7.10 -9.51 13.86
CA LEU A 85 6.80 -9.64 15.29
C LEU A 85 5.32 -9.95 15.54
N LEU A 86 4.42 -9.24 14.85
CA LEU A 86 2.98 -9.47 14.90
C LEU A 86 2.64 -10.87 14.36
N LYS A 87 3.25 -11.30 13.24
CA LYS A 87 3.06 -12.65 12.69
C LYS A 87 3.50 -13.74 13.66
N LYS A 88 4.65 -13.57 14.33
CA LYS A 88 5.15 -14.51 15.35
C LYS A 88 4.16 -14.61 16.52
N ARG A 89 3.65 -13.47 17.02
CA ARG A 89 2.66 -13.46 18.10
C ARG A 89 1.34 -14.11 17.69
N ALA A 90 0.80 -13.78 16.52
CA ALA A 90 -0.42 -14.40 16.00
C ALA A 90 -0.28 -15.93 15.92
N SER A 91 0.88 -16.44 15.51
CA SER A 91 1.15 -17.88 15.48
C SER A 91 1.23 -18.51 16.88
N LEU A 92 1.81 -17.81 17.86
CA LEU A 92 1.88 -18.28 19.26
C LEU A 92 0.50 -18.25 19.95
N LEU A 93 -0.30 -17.22 19.68
CA LEU A 93 -1.68 -17.10 20.16
C LEU A 93 -2.58 -18.18 19.55
N ALA A 94 -2.38 -18.54 18.28
CA ALA A 94 -3.13 -19.62 17.62
C ALA A 94 -2.87 -21.01 18.25
N LEU A 95 -1.77 -21.19 18.97
CA LEU A 95 -1.42 -22.43 19.67
C LEU A 95 -1.99 -22.48 21.11
N SER A 96 -2.56 -21.38 21.61
CA SER A 96 -3.14 -21.33 22.97
C SER A 96 -4.60 -21.81 22.98
N PRO A 97 -4.97 -22.79 23.83
CA PRO A 97 -6.31 -23.41 23.84
C PRO A 97 -7.45 -22.47 24.28
N THR A 98 -7.14 -21.34 24.91
CA THR A 98 -8.11 -20.31 25.35
C THR A 98 -8.81 -19.55 24.21
N VAL A 99 -8.35 -19.69 22.97
CA VAL A 99 -8.79 -18.87 21.82
C VAL A 99 -9.97 -19.47 21.03
N LEU A 100 -10.50 -20.63 21.43
CA LEU A 100 -11.76 -21.15 20.86
C LEU A 100 -12.94 -20.19 21.03
N LYS A 101 -12.89 -19.26 22.01
CA LYS A 101 -13.86 -18.16 22.16
C LYS A 101 -13.69 -17.01 21.14
N SER A 102 -12.48 -16.73 20.63
CA SER A 102 -12.26 -15.63 19.67
C SER A 102 -12.72 -15.96 18.24
N LYS A 103 -12.94 -17.26 17.95
CA LYS A 103 -13.54 -17.68 16.67
C LYS A 103 -14.97 -17.18 16.50
N VAL A 104 -15.67 -16.88 17.60
CA VAL A 104 -17.03 -16.29 17.62
C VAL A 104 -16.98 -14.76 17.37
N VAL A 105 -15.88 -14.08 17.72
CA VAL A 105 -15.66 -12.64 17.46
C VAL A 105 -15.25 -12.35 16.01
N LYS A 106 -14.88 -13.37 15.22
CA LYS A 106 -14.58 -13.24 13.77
C LYS A 106 -15.79 -12.87 12.90
N LEU A 107 -16.99 -12.70 13.47
CA LEU A 107 -18.16 -12.28 12.72
C LEU A 107 -18.17 -10.78 12.37
N GLN A 108 -17.23 -10.00 12.94
CA GLN A 108 -17.20 -8.54 12.81
C GLN A 108 -15.90 -7.99 12.23
N ASN A 109 -14.99 -8.86 11.76
CA ASN A 109 -13.81 -8.38 11.04
C ASN A 109 -14.17 -8.10 9.57
N PRO A 110 -13.77 -6.94 9.02
CA PRO A 110 -13.97 -6.62 7.62
C PRO A 110 -13.35 -7.69 6.72
N LYS A 111 -13.96 -7.88 5.56
CA LYS A 111 -13.60 -8.91 4.59
C LYS A 111 -12.16 -8.67 4.12
N PRO A 112 -11.22 -9.62 4.32
CA PRO A 112 -9.83 -9.40 3.90
C PRO A 112 -9.77 -9.30 2.37
N SER A 113 -8.92 -8.40 1.87
CA SER A 113 -8.77 -8.22 0.42
C SER A 113 -8.42 -9.55 -0.28
N LEU A 114 -8.89 -9.74 -1.52
CA LEU A 114 -8.56 -10.94 -2.32
C LEU A 114 -7.03 -11.12 -2.46
N HIS A 115 -6.31 -9.99 -2.52
CA HIS A 115 -4.86 -9.91 -2.51
C HIS A 115 -4.26 -10.48 -1.21
N ALA A 116 -4.72 -10.03 -0.05
CA ALA A 116 -4.25 -10.54 1.23
C ALA A 116 -4.58 -12.03 1.40
N ARG A 117 -5.77 -12.47 0.99
CA ARG A 117 -6.14 -13.89 1.07
C ARG A 117 -5.21 -14.78 0.22
N TYR A 118 -4.87 -14.34 -0.99
CA TYR A 118 -3.94 -15.07 -1.85
C TYR A 118 -2.53 -15.11 -1.27
N THR A 119 -1.99 -13.97 -0.86
CA THR A 119 -0.61 -13.85 -0.37
C THR A 119 -0.43 -14.47 1.02
N THR A 120 -1.42 -14.38 1.92
CA THR A 120 -1.42 -15.09 3.21
C THR A 120 -1.42 -16.61 3.03
N PHE A 121 -2.16 -17.13 2.05
CA PHE A 121 -2.15 -18.56 1.75
C PHE A 121 -0.73 -19.06 1.38
N TRP A 122 -0.03 -18.35 0.49
CA TRP A 122 1.33 -18.77 0.07
C TRP A 122 2.40 -18.55 1.14
N THR A 123 2.28 -17.47 1.92
CA THR A 123 3.22 -17.16 3.01
C THR A 123 3.03 -18.05 4.25
N THR A 124 1.87 -18.68 4.42
CA THR A 124 1.64 -19.70 5.47
C THR A 124 1.97 -21.10 4.97
N SER A 125 1.74 -21.40 3.68
CA SER A 125 1.99 -22.71 3.09
C SER A 125 3.48 -23.06 2.99
N SER A 126 4.36 -22.08 2.76
CA SER A 126 5.79 -22.36 2.61
C SER A 126 6.70 -21.30 3.23
N SER A 127 7.66 -21.76 4.02
CA SER A 127 8.67 -20.90 4.65
C SER A 127 9.65 -20.31 3.64
N LEU A 128 9.94 -21.04 2.54
CA LEU A 128 10.77 -20.54 1.44
C LEU A 128 10.11 -19.36 0.72
N TYR A 129 8.81 -19.46 0.39
CA TYR A 129 8.08 -18.33 -0.21
C TYR A 129 8.12 -17.12 0.72
N SER A 130 7.84 -17.32 2.02
CA SER A 130 7.88 -16.21 2.99
C SER A 130 9.26 -15.56 3.04
N LYS A 131 10.35 -16.34 3.10
CA LYS A 131 11.73 -15.81 3.12
C LYS A 131 12.07 -15.04 1.85
N ILE A 132 11.78 -15.60 0.68
CA ILE A 132 12.07 -14.95 -0.62
C ILE A 132 11.23 -13.69 -0.81
N ALA A 133 9.95 -13.71 -0.43
CA ALA A 133 9.07 -12.56 -0.51
C ALA A 133 9.50 -11.43 0.45
N THR A 134 9.97 -11.76 1.66
CA THR A 134 10.57 -10.78 2.57
C THR A 134 11.85 -10.17 2.00
N LEU A 135 12.72 -11.00 1.44
CA LEU A 135 13.98 -10.56 0.84
C LEU A 135 13.76 -9.71 -0.43
N MET A 136 12.72 -10.00 -1.22
CA MET A 136 12.24 -9.13 -2.31
C MET A 136 11.85 -7.74 -1.79
N LYS A 137 11.05 -7.69 -0.72
CA LYS A 137 10.57 -6.43 -0.13
C LYS A 137 11.74 -5.60 0.43
N ILE A 138 12.68 -6.24 1.12
CA ILE A 138 13.92 -5.61 1.60
C ILE A 138 14.73 -5.03 0.44
N ALA A 139 14.86 -5.77 -0.67
CA ALA A 139 15.56 -5.27 -1.86
C ALA A 139 14.87 -4.03 -2.44
N GLN A 140 13.54 -4.04 -2.57
CA GLN A 140 12.77 -2.91 -3.08
C GLN A 140 12.89 -1.66 -2.19
N TYR A 141 12.96 -1.81 -0.88
CA TYR A 141 13.11 -0.67 0.03
C TYR A 141 14.54 -0.12 0.11
N THR A 142 15.55 -0.93 -0.21
CA THR A 142 16.97 -0.53 -0.07
C THR A 142 17.61 -0.12 -1.38
N GLU A 143 16.95 -0.29 -2.52
CA GLU A 143 17.56 -0.11 -3.84
C GLU A 143 18.00 1.32 -4.15
N LEU A 144 17.20 2.32 -3.77
CA LEU A 144 17.54 3.73 -3.99
C LEU A 144 18.75 4.14 -3.13
N LEU A 145 18.77 3.72 -1.86
CA LEU A 145 19.90 3.95 -0.96
C LEU A 145 21.19 3.31 -1.49
N TRP A 146 21.13 2.06 -1.96
CA TRP A 146 22.28 1.40 -2.56
C TRP A 146 22.74 2.09 -3.85
N GLU A 147 21.82 2.61 -4.65
CA GLU A 147 22.15 3.40 -5.85
C GLU A 147 22.87 4.71 -5.48
N MET A 148 22.36 5.44 -4.49
CA MET A 148 22.97 6.68 -3.99
C MET A 148 24.37 6.46 -3.42
N VAL A 149 24.54 5.42 -2.60
CA VAL A 149 25.84 5.03 -2.04
C VAL A 149 26.82 4.61 -3.14
N ALA A 150 26.36 3.85 -4.13
CA ALA A 150 27.19 3.39 -5.24
C ALA A 150 27.66 4.55 -6.13
N ARG A 151 26.79 5.55 -6.37
CA ARG A 151 27.13 6.76 -7.11
C ARG A 151 28.18 7.59 -6.38
N ARG A 152 28.07 7.71 -5.05
CA ARG A 152 29.05 8.45 -4.22
C ARG A 152 30.43 7.79 -4.21
N ARG A 153 30.51 6.46 -4.11
CA ARG A 153 31.79 5.75 -3.95
C ARG A 153 32.57 5.51 -5.25
N GLY A 154 31.90 5.39 -6.39
CA GLY A 154 32.57 5.01 -7.65
C GLY A 154 31.96 5.60 -8.92
N GLY A 155 31.19 6.67 -8.77
CA GLY A 155 30.57 7.41 -9.87
C GLY A 155 29.51 6.60 -10.62
N GLU A 156 29.24 7.00 -11.86
CA GLU A 156 28.19 6.40 -12.69
C GLU A 156 28.51 4.93 -13.08
N LYS A 157 29.80 4.56 -13.16
CA LYS A 157 30.21 3.18 -13.51
C LYS A 157 29.75 2.17 -12.46
N THR A 158 30.04 2.42 -11.19
CA THR A 158 29.65 1.53 -10.08
C THR A 158 28.15 1.58 -9.83
N ARG A 159 27.54 2.76 -9.96
CA ARG A 159 26.08 2.94 -9.90
C ARG A 159 25.36 1.97 -10.84
N TRP A 160 25.70 1.96 -12.14
CA TRP A 160 25.06 1.07 -13.11
C TRP A 160 25.36 -0.42 -12.87
N ARG A 161 26.51 -0.77 -12.27
CA ARG A 161 26.77 -2.15 -11.84
C ARG A 161 25.83 -2.57 -10.70
N VAL A 162 25.62 -1.70 -9.72
CA VAL A 162 24.71 -1.96 -8.59
C VAL A 162 23.26 -2.03 -9.05
N VAL A 163 22.83 -1.13 -9.95
CA VAL A 163 21.48 -1.17 -10.55
C VAL A 163 21.23 -2.51 -11.24
N VAL A 164 22.16 -2.97 -12.10
CA VAL A 164 22.03 -4.27 -12.78
C VAL A 164 22.04 -5.43 -11.78
N LEU A 165 22.89 -5.38 -10.74
CA LEU A 165 22.93 -6.41 -9.70
C LEU A 165 21.59 -6.49 -8.96
N LEU A 166 21.05 -5.36 -8.50
CA LEU A 166 19.78 -5.31 -7.78
C LEU A 166 18.60 -5.76 -8.65
N GLU A 167 18.54 -5.32 -9.92
CA GLU A 167 17.50 -5.79 -10.83
C GLU A 167 17.63 -7.29 -11.12
N SER A 168 18.84 -7.80 -11.32
CA SER A 168 19.06 -9.23 -11.52
C SER A 168 18.67 -10.05 -10.27
N PHE A 169 18.98 -9.55 -9.08
CA PHE A 169 18.62 -10.16 -7.81
C PHE A 169 17.10 -10.21 -7.63
N LYS A 170 16.40 -9.10 -7.91
CA LYS A 170 14.93 -9.07 -7.92
C LYS A 170 14.36 -10.01 -8.97
N ALA A 171 14.91 -10.05 -10.19
CA ALA A 171 14.43 -10.97 -11.21
C ALA A 171 14.60 -12.44 -10.80
N ILE A 172 15.74 -12.83 -10.23
CA ILE A 172 15.98 -14.18 -9.70
C ILE A 172 14.94 -14.52 -8.62
N CYS A 173 14.73 -13.63 -7.66
CA CYS A 173 13.76 -13.85 -6.59
C CYS A 173 12.32 -13.98 -7.14
N ARG A 174 11.93 -13.15 -8.12
CA ARG A 174 10.64 -13.26 -8.81
C ARG A 174 10.50 -14.60 -9.55
N LEU A 175 11.54 -15.02 -10.27
CA LEU A 175 11.55 -16.32 -10.96
C LEU A 175 11.43 -17.49 -9.97
N LEU A 176 12.10 -17.42 -8.81
CA LEU A 176 11.96 -18.43 -7.76
C LEU A 176 10.55 -18.46 -7.17
N LEU A 177 9.94 -17.30 -6.91
CA LEU A 177 8.53 -17.22 -6.47
C LEU A 177 7.57 -17.81 -7.51
N MET A 178 7.80 -17.55 -8.80
CA MET A 178 7.00 -18.11 -9.89
C MET A 178 7.13 -19.64 -9.95
N ARG A 179 8.33 -20.18 -9.73
CA ARG A 179 8.57 -21.64 -9.67
C ARG A 179 7.86 -22.27 -8.46
N LEU A 180 7.92 -21.64 -7.28
CA LEU A 180 7.27 -22.12 -6.06
C LEU A 180 5.73 -22.08 -6.14
N THR A 181 5.17 -21.15 -6.90
CA THR A 181 3.71 -20.99 -7.08
C THR A 181 3.14 -21.85 -8.21
N ASN A 182 3.95 -22.73 -8.83
CA ASN A 182 3.59 -23.56 -9.98
C ASN A 182 3.19 -22.73 -11.22
N SER A 183 4.10 -21.85 -11.65
CA SER A 183 3.95 -21.04 -12.87
C SER A 183 2.67 -20.21 -12.86
N ARG A 184 2.40 -19.49 -11.76
CA ARG A 184 1.31 -18.50 -11.66
C ARG A 184 1.84 -17.11 -11.92
N PRO A 185 1.03 -16.18 -12.44
CA PRO A 185 1.45 -14.78 -12.52
C PRO A 185 1.76 -14.28 -11.12
N LEU A 186 2.85 -13.54 -10.98
CA LEU A 186 3.21 -12.94 -9.70
C LEU A 186 2.27 -11.78 -9.40
N VAL A 187 1.81 -11.72 -8.15
CA VAL A 187 1.01 -10.61 -7.65
C VAL A 187 1.94 -9.54 -7.11
N SER A 188 1.67 -8.29 -7.47
CA SER A 188 2.42 -7.13 -6.99
C SER A 188 1.63 -6.39 -5.90
N PRO A 189 2.11 -6.30 -4.64
CA PRO A 189 3.33 -6.90 -4.04
C PRO A 189 3.19 -8.38 -3.62
N PRO A 190 4.30 -9.14 -3.46
CA PRO A 190 4.26 -10.58 -3.17
C PRO A 190 3.91 -10.94 -1.71
N MET A 191 3.85 -9.95 -0.82
CA MET A 191 3.45 -10.10 0.58
C MET A 191 2.21 -9.27 0.87
N PRO A 192 1.34 -9.73 1.79
CA PRO A 192 0.19 -8.95 2.20
C PRO A 192 0.66 -7.64 2.84
N LEU A 193 0.01 -6.53 2.50
CA LEU A 193 0.26 -5.25 3.14
C LEU A 193 -0.52 -5.17 4.45
N ARG A 194 -0.02 -4.44 5.45
CA ARG A 194 -0.75 -4.20 6.70
C ARG A 194 -2.09 -3.49 6.44
N GLU A 195 -2.12 -2.63 5.43
CA GLU A 195 -3.32 -1.93 4.93
C GLU A 195 -4.37 -2.87 4.35
N ASP A 196 -4.01 -4.08 3.90
CA ASP A 196 -5.00 -5.09 3.49
C ASP A 196 -5.78 -5.68 4.68
N PHE A 197 -5.33 -5.42 5.91
CA PHE A 197 -5.96 -5.84 7.17
C PHE A 197 -6.50 -4.66 7.99
N ALA A 198 -6.18 -3.42 7.58
CA ALA A 198 -6.78 -2.26 8.20
C ALA A 198 -8.27 -2.28 7.86
N PRO A 199 -9.18 -2.01 8.81
CA PRO A 199 -10.52 -1.60 8.46
C PRO A 199 -10.37 -0.48 7.43
N VAL A 200 -11.06 -0.59 6.31
CA VAL A 200 -11.46 0.63 5.60
C VAL A 200 -12.26 1.36 6.68
N GLU A 201 -11.68 2.39 7.27
CA GLU A 201 -12.36 3.21 8.26
C GLU A 201 -13.68 3.59 7.59
N ALA A 202 -14.75 2.97 8.05
CA ALA A 202 -16.07 3.37 7.65
C ALA A 202 -16.19 4.76 8.27
N GLU A 203 -16.12 5.79 7.44
CA GLU A 203 -16.26 7.19 7.85
C GLU A 203 -17.57 7.49 8.63
N GLY A 204 -18.41 6.47 8.91
CA GLY A 204 -19.62 6.54 9.74
C GLY A 204 -19.54 5.89 11.14
N GLU A 205 -18.47 5.18 11.51
CA GLU A 205 -18.40 4.57 12.86
C GLU A 205 -18.21 5.62 13.98
N GLU A 206 -17.52 6.73 13.70
CA GLU A 206 -17.39 7.84 14.65
C GLU A 206 -18.73 8.54 14.89
N GLU A 207 -19.60 8.62 13.87
CA GLU A 207 -20.93 9.22 13.99
C GLU A 207 -21.88 8.33 14.83
N ASP A 208 -21.81 7.01 14.65
CA ASP A 208 -22.61 6.04 15.40
C ASP A 208 -22.20 5.95 16.88
N GLU A 209 -20.91 6.02 17.21
CA GLU A 209 -20.43 6.05 18.61
C GLU A 209 -20.81 7.37 19.31
N LEU A 210 -20.71 8.51 18.61
CA LEU A 210 -21.17 9.82 19.11
C LEU A 210 -22.70 9.87 19.30
N GLN A 211 -23.47 9.12 18.50
CA GLN A 211 -24.92 9.05 18.60
C GLN A 211 -25.38 8.09 19.71
N ALA A 212 -24.65 7.00 19.95
CA ALA A 212 -24.89 6.09 21.08
C ALA A 212 -24.59 6.75 22.44
N LEU A 213 -23.52 7.55 22.54
CA LEU A 213 -23.19 8.32 23.76
C LEU A 213 -24.20 9.43 24.08
N ARG A 214 -24.97 9.90 23.08
CA ARG A 214 -26.07 10.86 23.27
C ARG A 214 -27.37 10.19 23.73
N ALA A 215 -27.54 8.89 23.48
CA ALA A 215 -28.74 8.15 23.86
C ALA A 215 -28.77 7.72 25.34
N ASP A 216 -27.60 7.59 25.99
CA ASP A 216 -27.48 7.12 27.38
C ASP A 216 -27.73 8.21 28.44
N ASN A 217 -27.74 9.50 28.06
CA ASN A 217 -28.03 10.63 28.95
C ASN A 217 -29.50 11.10 28.92
N GLY A 218 -30.42 10.27 28.44
CA GLY A 218 -31.85 10.56 28.41
C GLY A 218 -32.56 10.13 29.68
N ASP A 219 -32.61 11.02 30.67
CA ASP A 219 -33.49 10.91 31.85
C ASP A 219 -34.94 10.63 31.39
N SER A 220 -35.62 9.69 32.06
CA SER A 220 -36.94 9.21 31.62
C SER A 220 -37.99 10.32 31.76
N PHE A 221 -38.34 10.99 30.67
CA PHE A 221 -39.39 11.98 30.66
C PHE A 221 -40.77 11.30 30.58
N ASP A 222 -41.48 11.26 31.70
CA ASP A 222 -42.79 10.64 31.85
C ASP A 222 -43.87 11.53 31.19
N VAL A 223 -44.29 11.13 29.97
CA VAL A 223 -45.20 11.88 29.07
C VAL A 223 -46.60 12.09 29.67
N LYS A 224 -46.94 11.36 30.73
CA LYS A 224 -48.26 11.42 31.38
C LYS A 224 -48.51 12.72 32.18
N THR A 225 -47.45 13.44 32.54
CA THR A 225 -47.53 14.68 33.32
C THR A 225 -47.61 15.96 32.48
N ALA A 226 -47.27 15.89 31.18
CA ALA A 226 -47.20 17.05 30.29
C ALA A 226 -48.46 17.25 29.42
N LEU A 227 -49.29 16.23 29.27
CA LEU A 227 -50.54 16.29 28.51
C LEU A 227 -51.72 16.28 29.49
N GLY A 228 -52.02 17.47 30.03
CA GLY A 228 -53.25 17.71 30.78
C GLY A 228 -54.50 17.36 29.95
N GLU A 229 -55.57 17.07 30.68
CA GLU A 229 -56.92 16.68 30.26
C GLU A 229 -57.61 17.73 29.36
N ALA A 230 -57.12 17.94 28.14
CA ALA A 230 -57.78 18.74 27.12
C ALA A 230 -57.52 18.13 25.74
N GLY A 231 -58.62 17.80 25.06
CA GLY A 231 -58.66 16.96 23.87
C GLY A 231 -57.80 17.40 22.68
N VAL A 232 -57.41 16.40 21.89
CA VAL A 232 -56.71 16.54 20.61
C VAL A 232 -57.61 17.27 19.60
N PRO A 233 -57.21 18.43 19.03
CA PRO A 233 -57.82 18.92 17.82
C PRO A 233 -57.35 18.03 16.66
N THR A 234 -58.27 17.29 16.07
CA THR A 234 -58.06 16.58 14.81
C THR A 234 -57.81 17.58 13.69
N PRO A 235 -56.86 17.32 12.75
CA PRO A 235 -56.64 18.19 11.61
C PRO A 235 -57.86 18.11 10.65
N PRO A 236 -58.32 19.24 10.08
CA PRO A 236 -59.45 19.24 9.15
C PRO A 236 -59.06 18.52 7.86
N MET A 237 -59.96 17.66 7.39
CA MET A 237 -59.90 17.04 6.09
C MET A 237 -59.93 18.12 5.00
N SER A 238 -59.10 17.89 3.97
CA SER A 238 -58.87 18.74 2.80
C SER A 238 -60.16 19.23 2.13
N ASP A 239 -60.41 20.53 2.18
CA ASP A 239 -61.32 21.23 1.29
C ASP A 239 -60.55 21.74 0.06
N SER A 240 -61.08 21.45 -1.13
CA SER A 240 -60.48 21.81 -2.41
C SER A 240 -60.73 23.29 -2.70
N GLY A 241 -59.76 24.13 -2.36
CA GLY A 241 -59.80 25.57 -2.61
C GLY A 241 -58.51 26.08 -3.24
N ASN A 242 -58.50 26.11 -4.58
CA ASN A 242 -57.76 27.02 -5.46
C ASN A 242 -56.54 27.77 -4.86
N GLY A 243 -55.33 27.23 -5.07
CA GLY A 243 -54.08 27.94 -4.78
C GLY A 243 -52.87 27.01 -4.69
N LYS A 244 -52.13 26.88 -5.80
CA LYS A 244 -50.77 26.32 -5.91
C LYS A 244 -50.43 25.14 -4.96
N PRO A 245 -50.45 23.88 -5.44
CA PRO A 245 -49.64 22.88 -4.79
C PRO A 245 -48.17 23.17 -5.14
N SER A 246 -47.47 23.89 -4.25
CA SER A 246 -46.04 23.66 -4.08
C SER A 246 -45.90 22.23 -3.57
N ALA A 247 -46.00 21.27 -4.49
CA ALA A 247 -45.38 19.98 -4.31
C ALA A 247 -43.88 20.28 -4.28
N SER A 248 -43.37 20.62 -3.10
CA SER A 248 -41.95 20.54 -2.82
C SER A 248 -41.56 19.11 -3.15
N SER A 249 -40.96 18.94 -4.33
CA SER A 249 -40.28 17.73 -4.73
C SER A 249 -39.46 17.28 -3.54
N LEU A 250 -39.77 16.11 -2.98
CA LEU A 250 -38.91 15.43 -2.03
C LEU A 250 -37.56 15.23 -2.72
N SER A 251 -36.66 16.20 -2.53
CA SER A 251 -35.26 16.13 -2.90
C SER A 251 -34.66 15.03 -2.02
N ILE A 252 -34.27 13.92 -2.66
CA ILE A 252 -33.68 12.74 -1.99
C ILE A 252 -32.44 13.11 -1.15
N SER A 253 -31.84 14.27 -1.41
CA SER A 253 -30.63 14.77 -0.78
C SER A 253 -30.83 15.76 0.38
N GLU A 254 -32.04 16.27 0.63
CA GLU A 254 -32.25 17.29 1.69
C GLU A 254 -32.89 16.67 2.94
N PRO A 255 -32.35 16.95 4.14
CA PRO A 255 -32.90 16.45 5.39
C PRO A 255 -34.30 17.04 5.63
N TYR A 256 -35.31 16.17 5.67
CA TYR A 256 -36.69 16.58 5.94
C TYR A 256 -36.88 16.91 7.42
N SER A 257 -37.21 18.16 7.73
CA SER A 257 -37.49 18.59 9.11
C SER A 257 -38.96 18.33 9.47
N MET A 258 -39.19 17.56 10.53
CA MET A 258 -40.55 17.25 10.99
C MET A 258 -41.19 18.48 11.66
N PRO A 259 -42.28 19.04 11.09
CA PRO A 259 -42.80 20.35 11.50
C PRO A 259 -43.39 20.39 12.92
N ARG A 260 -43.71 19.24 13.52
CA ARG A 260 -44.33 19.15 14.85
C ARG A 260 -43.33 18.85 15.97
N THR A 261 -42.20 18.22 15.65
CA THR A 261 -41.22 17.76 16.63
C THR A 261 -39.87 18.46 16.49
N GLY A 262 -39.63 19.18 15.39
CA GLY A 262 -38.39 19.90 15.12
C GLY A 262 -37.20 18.99 14.78
N PHE A 263 -37.36 17.67 14.81
CA PHE A 263 -36.32 16.72 14.45
C PHE A 263 -36.22 16.55 12.94
N THR A 264 -34.99 16.49 12.43
CA THR A 264 -34.71 16.16 11.03
C THR A 264 -34.62 14.65 10.86
N LEU A 265 -35.37 14.11 9.89
CA LEU A 265 -35.20 12.71 9.50
C LEU A 265 -33.84 12.53 8.82
N PRO A 266 -33.10 11.45 9.15
CA PRO A 266 -31.88 11.11 8.43
C PRO A 266 -32.19 10.90 6.95
N THR A 267 -31.33 11.42 6.08
CA THR A 267 -31.47 11.26 4.63
C THR A 267 -31.29 9.79 4.26
N LEU A 268 -32.07 9.33 3.28
CA LEU A 268 -31.90 7.98 2.76
C LEU A 268 -30.50 7.88 2.12
N PRO A 269 -29.78 6.76 2.34
CA PRO A 269 -28.48 6.55 1.70
C PRO A 269 -28.64 6.66 0.18
N THR A 270 -27.72 7.39 -0.46
CA THR A 270 -27.70 7.53 -1.91
C THR A 270 -27.57 6.15 -2.56
N PRO A 271 -28.07 5.94 -3.80
CA PRO A 271 -27.95 4.64 -4.46
C PRO A 271 -26.51 4.17 -4.59
N GLU A 272 -25.54 5.09 -4.65
CA GLU A 272 -24.11 4.79 -4.63
C GLU A 272 -23.66 4.18 -3.30
N THR A 273 -24.07 4.74 -2.16
CA THR A 273 -23.72 4.19 -0.84
C THR A 273 -24.41 2.86 -0.57
N VAL A 274 -25.66 2.69 -1.03
CA VAL A 274 -26.33 1.38 -0.98
C VAL A 274 -25.60 0.35 -1.84
N SER A 275 -25.19 0.73 -3.05
CA SER A 275 -24.47 -0.19 -3.94
C SER A 275 -23.09 -0.59 -3.41
N SER A 276 -22.34 0.35 -2.81
CA SER A 276 -21.03 0.05 -2.22
C SER A 276 -21.17 -0.81 -0.97
N TYR A 277 -22.17 -0.53 -0.13
CA TYR A 277 -22.50 -1.36 1.04
C TYR A 277 -22.86 -2.80 0.62
N LEU A 278 -23.75 -2.95 -0.37
CA LEU A 278 -24.12 -4.27 -0.89
C LEU A 278 -22.92 -4.98 -1.52
N LEU A 279 -22.06 -4.29 -2.29
CA LEU A 279 -20.87 -4.90 -2.86
C LEU A 279 -19.84 -5.34 -1.80
N ASN A 280 -19.76 -4.63 -0.67
CA ASN A 280 -18.89 -4.99 0.43
C ASN A 280 -19.42 -6.23 1.19
N HIS A 281 -20.73 -6.27 1.43
CA HIS A 281 -21.38 -7.34 2.21
C HIS A 281 -21.77 -8.58 1.41
N VAL A 282 -21.93 -8.48 0.08
CA VAL A 282 -22.30 -9.62 -0.77
C VAL A 282 -21.07 -10.50 -1.04
N LEU A 283 -21.26 -11.82 -0.94
CA LEU A 283 -20.26 -12.80 -1.33
C LEU A 283 -20.20 -12.87 -2.86
N THR A 284 -19.10 -12.40 -3.44
CA THR A 284 -18.83 -12.55 -4.86
C THR A 284 -18.37 -13.98 -5.17
N ALA A 285 -18.49 -14.40 -6.42
CA ALA A 285 -18.03 -15.72 -6.85
C ALA A 285 -16.54 -15.98 -6.56
N ASP A 286 -15.72 -14.91 -6.52
CA ASP A 286 -14.29 -14.99 -6.22
C ASP A 286 -14.02 -15.18 -4.71
N ASP A 287 -14.95 -14.74 -3.84
CA ASP A 287 -14.83 -14.94 -2.38
C ASP A 287 -15.01 -16.41 -1.99
N VAL A 288 -15.85 -17.14 -2.72
CA VAL A 288 -16.11 -18.56 -2.43
C VAL A 288 -14.97 -19.46 -2.96
N LYS A 289 -14.26 -19.04 -4.01
CA LYS A 289 -13.15 -19.81 -4.59
C LYS A 289 -12.02 -20.01 -3.58
N PRO A 290 -11.35 -21.18 -3.53
CA PRO A 290 -10.18 -21.36 -2.68
C PRO A 290 -9.04 -20.42 -3.11
N ALA A 291 -8.22 -19.97 -2.16
CA ALA A 291 -7.16 -18.98 -2.42
C ALA A 291 -6.21 -19.39 -3.58
N LYS A 292 -5.92 -20.69 -3.70
CA LYS A 292 -5.10 -21.23 -4.80
C LYS A 292 -5.72 -21.05 -6.19
N GLN A 293 -7.04 -20.92 -6.32
CA GLN A 293 -7.75 -20.75 -7.60
C GLN A 293 -8.06 -19.29 -7.94
N LEU A 294 -7.69 -18.34 -7.07
CA LEU A 294 -7.88 -16.90 -7.34
C LEU A 294 -7.08 -16.40 -8.54
N LEU A 295 -5.96 -17.08 -8.84
CA LEU A 295 -5.18 -16.87 -10.05
C LEU A 295 -5.23 -18.13 -10.91
N HIS A 296 -5.09 -17.94 -12.20
CA HIS A 296 -5.03 -18.97 -13.21
C HIS A 296 -3.55 -19.42 -13.41
N GLN A 297 -3.27 -20.72 -13.31
CA GLN A 297 -1.92 -21.31 -13.54
C GLN A 297 -1.51 -21.29 -15.01
N LEU A 298 -0.37 -20.70 -15.38
CA LEU A 298 0.11 -20.68 -16.76
C LEU A 298 0.65 -22.07 -17.15
N THR A 299 -0.22 -22.89 -17.72
CA THR A 299 0.11 -24.24 -18.19
C THR A 299 0.81 -24.22 -19.55
N THR A 300 0.51 -23.24 -20.39
CA THR A 300 1.12 -23.07 -21.72
C THR A 300 2.53 -22.50 -21.63
N LEU A 301 3.44 -22.97 -22.50
CA LEU A 301 4.78 -22.40 -22.66
C LEU A 301 4.74 -20.91 -23.04
N ARG A 302 3.75 -20.49 -23.85
CA ARG A 302 3.57 -19.08 -24.25
C ARG A 302 3.23 -18.18 -23.07
N GLY A 303 2.32 -18.62 -22.19
CA GLY A 303 2.01 -17.91 -20.95
C GLY A 303 3.22 -17.81 -20.02
N GLN A 304 3.95 -18.92 -19.83
CA GLN A 304 5.18 -18.92 -19.01
C GLN A 304 6.25 -17.98 -19.58
N ALA A 305 6.46 -18.00 -20.91
CA ALA A 305 7.38 -17.09 -21.57
C ALA A 305 6.97 -15.61 -21.40
N ALA A 306 5.67 -15.31 -21.47
CA ALA A 306 5.16 -13.96 -21.25
C ALA A 306 5.48 -13.44 -19.84
N GLU A 307 5.27 -14.25 -18.80
CA GLU A 307 5.62 -13.87 -17.43
C GLU A 307 7.14 -13.75 -17.23
N ILE A 308 7.93 -14.65 -17.81
CA ILE A 308 9.40 -14.57 -17.73
C ILE A 308 9.90 -13.28 -18.39
N MET A 309 9.37 -12.91 -19.56
CA MET A 309 9.71 -11.66 -20.23
C MET A 309 9.32 -10.44 -19.40
N TYR A 310 8.14 -10.46 -18.77
CA TYR A 310 7.69 -9.39 -17.88
C TYR A 310 8.63 -9.24 -16.66
N ILE A 311 9.09 -10.36 -16.07
CA ILE A 311 10.03 -10.37 -14.95
C ILE A 311 11.43 -9.89 -15.37
N LEU A 312 11.91 -10.27 -16.56
CA LEU A 312 13.24 -9.91 -17.08
C LEU A 312 13.31 -8.48 -17.63
N ARG A 313 12.17 -7.85 -17.93
CA ARG A 313 12.06 -6.48 -18.45
C ARG A 313 13.03 -5.48 -17.81
N PRO A 314 13.00 -5.25 -16.47
CA PRO A 314 13.87 -4.25 -15.86
C PRO A 314 15.36 -4.64 -15.93
N VAL A 315 15.70 -5.93 -15.94
CA VAL A 315 17.09 -6.40 -16.07
C VAL A 315 17.63 -6.10 -17.47
N VAL A 316 16.86 -6.45 -18.51
CA VAL A 316 17.25 -6.19 -19.89
C VAL A 316 17.38 -4.68 -20.13
N TYR A 317 16.45 -3.88 -19.61
CA TYR A 317 16.53 -2.43 -19.69
C TYR A 317 17.79 -1.89 -19.01
N ALA A 318 18.08 -2.32 -17.77
CA ALA A 318 19.28 -1.91 -17.04
C ALA A 318 20.57 -2.33 -17.75
N LEU A 319 20.62 -3.54 -18.32
CA LEU A 319 21.76 -4.02 -19.13
C LEU A 319 21.95 -3.21 -20.41
N MET A 320 20.86 -2.87 -21.11
CA MET A 320 20.93 -2.04 -22.31
C MET A 320 21.38 -0.62 -21.98
N MET A 321 20.86 -0.02 -20.90
CA MET A 321 21.32 1.27 -20.42
C MET A 321 22.79 1.24 -20.03
N GLN A 322 23.25 0.19 -19.33
CA GLN A 322 24.66 0.02 -18.99
C GLN A 322 25.53 -0.13 -20.25
N ARG A 323 25.06 -0.85 -21.28
CA ARG A 323 25.80 -1.02 -22.54
C ARG A 323 25.92 0.28 -23.32
N VAL A 324 24.83 1.04 -23.42
CA VAL A 324 24.82 2.37 -24.06
C VAL A 324 25.67 3.38 -23.28
N ALA A 325 25.61 3.37 -21.95
CA ALA A 325 26.47 4.22 -21.12
C ALA A 325 27.96 3.90 -21.30
N ARG A 326 28.32 2.62 -21.51
CA ARG A 326 29.71 2.23 -21.82
C ARG A 326 30.15 2.69 -23.21
N SER A 327 29.26 2.66 -24.21
CA SER A 327 29.63 3.00 -25.59
C SER A 327 29.77 4.51 -25.83
N TYR A 328 28.92 5.33 -25.20
CA TYR A 328 28.93 6.79 -25.35
C TYR A 328 29.75 7.52 -24.28
N GLY A 329 30.25 6.78 -23.29
CA GLY A 329 30.89 7.34 -22.11
C GLY A 329 29.87 7.71 -21.02
N TYR A 330 30.33 7.68 -19.77
CA TYR A 330 29.52 7.97 -18.59
C TYR A 330 29.34 9.48 -18.32
N GLU A 331 29.91 10.33 -19.17
CA GLU A 331 29.94 11.79 -19.01
C GLU A 331 28.83 12.45 -19.85
N GLY A 332 28.01 13.28 -19.19
CA GLY A 332 26.94 14.05 -19.81
C GLY A 332 25.59 13.32 -19.96
N THR A 333 24.65 13.96 -20.66
CA THR A 333 23.26 13.52 -20.84
C THR A 333 22.99 12.88 -22.21
N LYS A 334 23.96 12.89 -23.12
CA LYS A 334 23.81 12.40 -24.49
C LYS A 334 23.38 10.93 -24.52
N TRP A 335 24.01 10.09 -23.71
CA TRP A 335 23.74 8.67 -23.68
C TRP A 335 22.33 8.33 -23.15
N LYS A 336 21.77 9.19 -22.28
CA LYS A 336 20.40 9.03 -21.73
C LYS A 336 19.32 9.32 -22.77
N ARG A 337 19.63 10.09 -23.82
CA ARG A 337 18.69 10.45 -24.90
C ARG A 337 18.49 9.38 -25.95
N HIS A 338 19.28 8.29 -25.93
CA HIS A 338 19.17 7.23 -26.93
C HIS A 338 17.91 6.39 -26.74
N TRP A 339 17.13 6.27 -27.81
CA TRP A 339 15.85 5.55 -27.81
C TRP A 339 15.99 4.03 -27.73
N THR A 340 17.16 3.45 -27.98
CA THR A 340 17.30 1.99 -28.10
C THR A 340 16.92 1.23 -26.82
N PRO A 341 17.36 1.61 -25.59
CA PRO A 341 16.96 0.88 -24.38
C PRO A 341 15.48 1.06 -24.09
N TRP A 342 14.94 2.25 -24.38
CA TRP A 342 13.53 2.56 -24.17
C TRP A 342 12.62 1.74 -25.09
N LEU A 343 12.91 1.72 -26.39
CA LEU A 343 12.15 0.94 -27.38
C LEU A 343 12.22 -0.56 -27.11
N VAL A 344 13.38 -1.09 -26.71
CA VAL A 344 13.52 -2.51 -26.34
C VAL A 344 12.68 -2.84 -25.11
N GLY A 345 12.72 -2.00 -24.07
CA GLY A 345 11.90 -2.18 -22.87
C GLY A 345 10.40 -2.14 -23.16
N PHE A 346 9.96 -1.14 -23.95
CA PHE A 346 8.57 -0.99 -24.37
C PHE A 346 8.10 -2.15 -25.26
N ALA A 347 8.93 -2.56 -26.23
CA ALA A 347 8.64 -3.69 -27.10
C ALA A 347 8.49 -4.98 -26.29
N MET A 348 9.38 -5.25 -25.32
CA MET A 348 9.25 -6.43 -24.46
C MET A 348 7.96 -6.43 -23.62
N GLU A 349 7.57 -5.27 -23.07
CA GLU A 349 6.30 -5.13 -22.35
C GLU A 349 5.10 -5.38 -23.27
N TYR A 350 5.14 -4.83 -24.48
CA TYR A 350 4.10 -5.04 -25.49
C TYR A 350 4.00 -6.52 -25.91
N PHE A 351 5.13 -7.17 -26.20
CA PHE A 351 5.18 -8.58 -26.56
C PHE A 351 4.73 -9.49 -25.41
N ALA A 352 5.18 -9.23 -24.18
CA ALA A 352 4.73 -9.97 -23.00
C ALA A 352 3.21 -9.86 -22.82
N ARG A 353 2.66 -8.64 -22.98
CA ARG A 353 1.21 -8.40 -22.91
C ARG A 353 0.43 -9.09 -24.02
N GLN A 354 0.94 -9.06 -25.26
CA GLN A 354 0.29 -9.70 -26.39
C GLN A 354 0.24 -11.22 -26.22
N MET A 355 1.34 -11.83 -25.75
CA MET A 355 1.38 -13.26 -25.46
C MET A 355 0.50 -13.64 -24.28
N ALA A 356 0.47 -12.84 -23.21
CA ALA A 356 -0.42 -13.07 -22.07
C ALA A 356 -1.91 -13.00 -22.48
N LYS A 357 -2.28 -12.03 -23.32
CA LYS A 357 -3.65 -11.91 -23.85
C LYS A 357 -4.03 -13.10 -24.73
N ALA A 358 -3.13 -13.53 -25.61
CA ALA A 358 -3.36 -14.68 -26.48
C ALA A 358 -3.50 -15.99 -25.70
N ASP A 359 -2.67 -16.20 -24.66
CA ASP A 359 -2.75 -17.34 -23.77
C ASP A 359 -4.07 -17.35 -22.98
N LEU A 360 -4.44 -16.20 -22.42
CA LEU A 360 -5.68 -16.05 -21.67
C LEU A 360 -6.92 -16.32 -22.53
N ALA A 361 -6.93 -15.82 -23.77
CA ALA A 361 -8.03 -16.04 -24.71
C ALA A 361 -8.16 -17.51 -25.12
N ALA A 362 -7.05 -18.25 -25.24
CA ALA A 362 -7.07 -19.66 -25.58
C ALA A 362 -7.53 -20.56 -24.42
N ARG A 363 -7.32 -20.10 -23.18
CA ARG A 363 -7.55 -20.88 -21.96
C ARG A 363 -8.93 -20.67 -21.35
N VAL A 364 -9.37 -19.42 -21.23
CA VAL A 364 -10.47 -19.06 -20.35
C VAL A 364 -11.75 -18.83 -21.16
N PRO A 365 -12.83 -19.61 -20.92
CA PRO A 365 -14.11 -19.37 -21.57
C PRO A 365 -14.64 -17.99 -21.17
N GLY A 366 -14.93 -17.13 -22.15
CA GLY A 366 -15.27 -15.72 -21.93
C GLY A 366 -14.10 -14.73 -22.05
N GLY A 367 -12.89 -15.24 -22.33
CA GLY A 367 -11.71 -14.45 -22.69
C GLY A 367 -11.29 -13.39 -21.67
N ALA A 368 -10.52 -12.40 -22.13
CA ALA A 368 -9.95 -11.34 -21.30
C ALA A 368 -10.95 -10.30 -20.76
N ARG A 369 -12.25 -10.43 -21.04
CA ARG A 369 -13.28 -9.49 -20.55
C ARG A 369 -14.04 -10.06 -19.35
N ASN A 370 -14.55 -11.29 -19.48
CA ASN A 370 -15.47 -11.86 -18.47
C ASN A 370 -14.88 -13.06 -17.71
N GLY A 371 -13.77 -13.62 -18.16
CA GLY A 371 -13.18 -14.82 -17.56
C GLY A 371 -12.13 -14.57 -16.45
N LEU A 372 -11.70 -13.32 -16.26
CA LEU A 372 -10.67 -12.97 -15.28
C LEU A 372 -11.24 -12.86 -13.86
N SER A 373 -10.49 -13.40 -12.90
CA SER A 373 -10.68 -13.13 -11.48
C SER A 373 -10.47 -11.64 -11.21
N ALA A 374 -11.17 -11.07 -10.20
CA ALA A 374 -10.96 -9.68 -9.80
C ALA A 374 -9.48 -9.38 -9.49
N LEU A 375 -8.78 -10.31 -8.83
CA LEU A 375 -7.35 -10.18 -8.51
C LEU A 375 -6.47 -10.09 -9.78
N GLU A 376 -6.82 -10.83 -10.83
CA GLU A 376 -6.07 -10.80 -12.10
C GLU A 376 -6.34 -9.51 -12.87
N ARG A 377 -7.58 -9.02 -12.82
CA ARG A 377 -7.95 -7.74 -13.43
C ARG A 377 -7.17 -6.60 -12.79
N ASP A 378 -7.05 -6.61 -11.47
CA ASP A 378 -6.27 -5.62 -10.72
C ASP A 378 -4.79 -5.68 -11.06
N GLU A 379 -4.21 -6.89 -11.17
CA GLU A 379 -2.83 -7.06 -11.60
C GLU A 379 -2.62 -6.59 -13.05
N LEU A 380 -3.52 -6.89 -13.98
CA LEU A 380 -3.46 -6.37 -15.35
C LEU A 380 -3.58 -4.85 -15.42
N LYS A 381 -4.41 -4.25 -14.57
CA LYS A 381 -4.55 -2.79 -14.43
C LYS A 381 -3.23 -2.19 -13.93
N LYS A 382 -2.62 -2.78 -12.89
CA LYS A 382 -1.29 -2.37 -12.38
C LYS A 382 -0.21 -2.46 -13.45
N ARG A 383 -0.17 -3.55 -14.22
CA ARG A 383 0.73 -3.69 -15.38
C ARG A 383 0.45 -2.63 -16.45
N GLY A 384 -0.82 -2.30 -16.68
CA GLY A 384 -1.27 -1.19 -17.54
C GLY A 384 -0.68 0.15 -17.13
N TRP A 385 -0.84 0.52 -15.86
CA TRP A 385 -0.24 1.73 -15.28
C TRP A 385 1.28 1.71 -15.32
N SER A 386 1.91 0.55 -15.08
CA SER A 386 3.38 0.40 -15.19
C SER A 386 3.90 0.68 -16.60
N LEU A 387 3.11 0.37 -17.64
CA LEU A 387 3.44 0.68 -19.03
C LEU A 387 3.32 2.18 -19.31
N ALA A 388 2.28 2.84 -18.79
CA ALA A 388 2.14 4.29 -18.90
C ALA A 388 3.32 5.01 -18.19
N TRP A 389 3.69 4.51 -17.01
CA TRP A 389 4.83 5.00 -16.24
C TRP A 389 6.19 4.80 -16.94
N TRP A 390 6.25 3.97 -17.98
CA TRP A 390 7.46 3.83 -18.81
C TRP A 390 7.83 5.11 -19.56
N GLY A 391 6.89 6.05 -19.72
CA GLY A 391 7.17 7.40 -20.21
C GLY A 391 8.04 8.22 -19.26
N MET A 392 8.09 7.91 -17.96
CA MET A 392 8.93 8.61 -17.00
C MET A 392 10.41 8.17 -17.06
N ARG A 393 10.80 7.26 -17.97
CA ARG A 393 12.12 6.63 -17.97
C ARG A 393 12.93 6.94 -19.23
N GLY A 394 14.25 7.07 -19.05
CA GLY A 394 15.24 7.06 -20.12
C GLY A 394 15.02 8.15 -21.18
N ALA A 395 15.07 7.75 -22.46
CA ALA A 395 15.01 8.68 -23.57
C ALA A 395 13.69 9.44 -23.71
N PHE A 396 12.56 8.82 -23.35
CA PHE A 396 11.27 9.51 -23.40
C PHE A 396 11.23 10.64 -22.36
N TYR A 397 11.72 10.37 -21.14
CA TYR A 397 11.83 11.39 -20.10
C TYR A 397 12.70 12.56 -20.55
N GLU A 398 13.94 12.29 -20.95
CA GLU A 398 14.91 13.34 -21.30
C GLU A 398 14.50 14.17 -22.53
N ASN A 399 13.81 13.57 -23.49
CA ASN A 399 13.47 14.24 -24.76
C ASN A 399 12.08 14.89 -24.75
N VAL A 400 11.11 14.28 -24.08
CA VAL A 400 9.68 14.65 -24.12
C VAL A 400 9.21 15.11 -22.75
N THR A 401 9.18 14.21 -21.76
CA THR A 401 8.54 14.48 -20.46
C THR A 401 9.22 15.63 -19.73
N LYS A 402 10.55 15.70 -19.74
CA LYS A 402 11.32 16.75 -19.05
C LYS A 402 10.95 18.15 -19.56
N LYS A 403 10.80 18.31 -20.88
CA LYS A 403 10.38 19.60 -21.47
C LYS A 403 8.97 19.97 -21.06
N TRP A 404 8.08 18.98 -20.98
CA TRP A 404 6.70 19.18 -20.53
C TRP A 404 6.65 19.55 -19.05
N ILE A 405 7.40 18.85 -18.20
CA ILE A 405 7.52 19.13 -16.75
C ILE A 405 8.05 20.54 -16.52
N HIS A 406 9.13 20.95 -17.19
CA HIS A 406 9.63 22.33 -17.09
C HIS A 406 8.58 23.35 -17.53
N GLY A 407 7.88 23.13 -18.65
CA GLY A 407 6.82 24.04 -19.10
C GLY A 407 5.67 24.16 -18.11
N VAL A 408 5.30 23.06 -17.44
CA VAL A 408 4.30 23.06 -16.37
C VAL A 408 4.85 23.77 -15.13
N ALA A 409 6.05 23.44 -14.68
CA ALA A 409 6.70 24.06 -13.52
C ALA A 409 6.84 25.58 -13.68
N ASP A 410 7.28 26.04 -14.86
CA ASP A 410 7.40 27.46 -15.17
C ASP A 410 6.03 28.16 -15.26
N SER A 411 4.98 27.45 -15.68
CA SER A 411 3.61 27.97 -15.65
C SER A 411 3.01 28.02 -14.24
N LEU A 412 3.52 27.20 -13.30
CA LEU A 412 3.09 27.17 -11.90
C LEU A 412 3.82 28.22 -11.05
N LYS A 413 5.06 28.58 -11.44
CA LYS A 413 5.83 29.65 -10.80
C LYS A 413 5.13 31.00 -10.96
N GLY A 414 5.09 31.76 -9.86
CA GLY A 414 4.55 33.12 -9.86
C GLY A 414 3.06 33.24 -9.49
N ARG A 415 2.38 32.15 -9.11
CA ARG A 415 1.06 32.21 -8.46
C ARG A 415 1.20 31.93 -6.95
N PRO A 416 0.68 32.78 -6.06
CA PRO A 416 0.70 32.49 -4.62
C PRO A 416 -0.02 31.16 -4.37
N LEU A 417 0.49 30.37 -3.41
CA LEU A 417 0.09 28.98 -3.06
C LEU A 417 0.54 27.87 -4.04
N ILE A 418 0.57 28.12 -5.35
CA ILE A 418 0.93 27.09 -6.35
C ILE A 418 2.45 27.04 -6.59
N ASP A 419 3.17 28.10 -6.22
CA ASP A 419 4.63 28.19 -6.28
C ASP A 419 5.34 27.09 -5.46
N LEU A 420 4.72 26.63 -4.37
CA LEU A 420 5.20 25.49 -3.58
C LEU A 420 5.22 24.20 -4.42
N ALA A 421 4.17 23.95 -5.21
CA ALA A 421 4.10 22.78 -6.06
C ALA A 421 5.17 22.82 -7.17
N GLY A 422 5.44 24.00 -7.73
CA GLY A 422 6.55 24.20 -8.67
C GLY A 422 7.90 23.84 -8.06
N THR A 423 8.17 24.30 -6.83
CA THR A 423 9.41 24.01 -6.09
C THR A 423 9.57 22.51 -5.81
N VAL A 424 8.50 21.86 -5.35
CA VAL A 424 8.50 20.40 -5.09
C VAL A 424 8.77 19.62 -6.39
N VAL A 425 8.17 20.03 -7.52
CA VAL A 425 8.38 19.38 -8.81
C VAL A 425 9.85 19.47 -9.25
N GLU A 426 10.54 20.60 -9.04
CA GLU A 426 11.97 20.73 -9.35
C GLU A 426 12.84 19.81 -8.51
N GLU A 427 12.50 19.64 -7.23
CA GLU A 427 13.20 18.71 -6.32
C GLU A 427 13.04 17.25 -6.78
N TYR A 428 11.83 16.86 -7.18
CA TYR A 428 11.58 15.52 -7.74
C TYR A 428 12.20 15.32 -9.14
N GLU A 429 12.28 16.37 -9.96
CA GLU A 429 12.92 16.31 -11.27
C GLU A 429 14.39 15.91 -11.16
N TYR A 430 15.10 16.45 -10.15
CA TYR A 430 16.47 16.08 -9.86
C TYR A 430 16.56 14.59 -9.52
N LEU A 431 15.68 14.07 -8.66
CA LEU A 431 15.63 12.64 -8.29
C LEU A 431 15.34 11.75 -9.51
N TRP A 432 14.39 12.12 -10.36
CA TRP A 432 14.00 11.36 -11.56
C TRP A 432 15.09 11.35 -12.64
N GLY A 433 15.79 12.46 -12.83
CA GLY A 433 16.87 12.57 -13.81
C GLY A 433 18.16 11.87 -13.35
N ASN A 434 18.40 11.82 -12.04
CA ASN A 434 19.67 11.34 -11.49
C ASN A 434 19.66 9.93 -10.96
N TYR A 435 18.53 9.37 -10.54
CA TYR A 435 18.45 8.01 -9.99
C TYR A 435 17.54 7.13 -10.86
N TYR A 436 17.92 5.86 -11.02
CA TYR A 436 17.16 4.90 -11.82
C TYR A 436 15.97 4.41 -11.00
N PHE A 437 16.18 4.08 -9.72
CA PHE A 437 15.11 3.50 -8.91
C PHE A 437 13.99 4.50 -8.58
N SER A 438 14.26 5.81 -8.53
CA SER A 438 13.24 6.84 -8.34
C SER A 438 12.14 6.81 -9.42
N THR A 439 12.49 6.45 -10.65
CA THR A 439 11.53 6.26 -11.76
C THR A 439 11.13 4.80 -11.92
N SER A 440 11.88 3.85 -11.34
CA SER A 440 11.69 2.42 -11.55
C SER A 440 10.64 1.75 -10.66
N THR A 441 10.41 2.35 -9.48
CA THR A 441 9.85 1.65 -8.31
C THR A 441 8.41 2.06 -7.97
N MET A 442 7.88 3.07 -8.65
CA MET A 442 6.50 3.55 -8.54
C MET A 442 5.52 2.69 -9.35
#